data_AF-A0A959JW71-F1
#
_entry.id   AF-A0A959JW71-F1
#
_cell.length_a   1.000
_cell.length_b   1.000
_cell.length_c   1.000
_cell.angle_alpha   90.00
_cell.angle_beta   90.00
_cell.angle_gamma   90.00
#
_symmetry.space_group_name_H-M   'P 1'
#
loop_
_entity.id
_entity.type
_entity.pdbx_description
1 polymer ?
#
loop_
_entity_poly.entity_id
_entity_poly.type
_entity_poly.pdbx_seq_one_letter_code
_entity_poly.pdbx_strand_id
1 'polypeptide(L)'
;SGELFSLAIDPNACTGCGICTGICPENALEPVAETTAINSQTRRNYLLWEQLPDTPGDTIRRLQHDPDYSSLAATMLSRNFYRSLIGSGEDSAQEEKKIMHIITSLTEAILQPKVIEVVNKIGDYSERLAENVRNKLGDALPAENLEQLSETLKDIGRRKIHLADLMSRSQDGLKGKFIDSGDLQRKTDLLKSLKDLKWSLEEGPSGVGRSRFALVFNGHSMPWARKYPFNPMTQPTLIHEEGSISGDALGLFLGQLRYQIDHFKLLRRADLEVGDRYDPAQHDLSIAELNWSKLSNEEKQLVTPILVVIDRKFLDNNGWGELNRLLSVEYPVKIILLDDLHFAPEDTASLAHVNAFMLGAISLKSAYVFQGGLGEIDHLFDGLMEGMHSPGPALFRIYIKKELDQHNIMAGKDLDRLALDCRALPLLNFNPDRKKDFLRGAIHLEANQHVQEDWVVEKMKLPSGDVLDYAQSWADWAFTQEEWKSHFQLITEVGNWDLVSLYILKNKADREAVTPVIIRLDGEELKYYSVSREVVRVTEISLDYWRTLREMSGRLYEYPQRLQAEVEKEIKHKYEKKLDDQANDFHARLHEQEKIHMQKIKESLKQRLVALSKMSKNKMGN
;
A
#
# COMPACT_ATOMS: atom_id res chain seq x y z
N SER A 1 -20.55 -14.59 -25.18
CA SER A 1 -20.14 -13.18 -25.25
C SER A 1 -18.63 -13.14 -25.41
N GLY A 2 -18.10 -12.27 -26.26
CA GLY A 2 -16.66 -12.04 -26.38
C GLY A 2 -16.37 -10.58 -26.06
N GLU A 3 -15.19 -10.31 -25.52
CA GLU A 3 -14.68 -8.96 -25.28
C GLU A 3 -13.64 -8.65 -26.37
N LEU A 4 -13.59 -7.41 -26.85
CA LEU A 4 -12.60 -6.97 -27.83
C LEU A 4 -11.46 -6.26 -27.10
N PHE A 5 -10.23 -6.73 -27.27
CA PHE A 5 -9.04 -5.99 -26.86
C PHE A 5 -8.57 -5.08 -28.00
N SER A 6 -8.25 -3.82 -27.67
CA SER A 6 -7.70 -2.86 -28.63
C SER A 6 -6.66 -1.99 -27.94
N LEU A 7 -5.51 -1.83 -28.58
CA LEU A 7 -4.49 -0.87 -28.18
C LEU A 7 -4.63 0.40 -29.02
N ALA A 8 -5.02 1.51 -28.39
CA ALA A 8 -5.21 2.79 -29.07
C ALA A 8 -4.12 3.79 -28.65
N ILE A 9 -3.29 4.21 -29.61
CA ILE A 9 -2.24 5.21 -29.38
C ILE A 9 -2.86 6.61 -29.49
N ASP A 10 -2.70 7.44 -28.46
CA ASP A 10 -3.13 8.84 -28.49
C ASP A 10 -2.19 9.66 -29.40
N PRO A 11 -2.66 10.12 -30.57
CA PRO A 11 -1.82 10.85 -31.51
C PRO A 11 -1.50 12.28 -31.05
N ASN A 12 -2.14 12.78 -29.99
CA ASN A 12 -1.88 14.11 -29.44
C ASN A 12 -0.90 14.07 -28.26
N ALA A 13 -0.77 12.92 -27.60
CA ALA A 13 0.13 12.74 -26.46
C ALA A 13 1.40 11.93 -26.80
N CYS A 14 1.41 11.17 -27.90
CA CYS A 14 2.58 10.42 -28.34
C CYS A 14 3.71 11.36 -28.75
N THR A 15 4.89 11.18 -28.15
CA THR A 15 6.10 11.97 -28.44
C THR A 15 7.07 11.27 -29.40
N GLY A 16 6.74 10.03 -29.80
CA GLY A 16 7.60 9.23 -30.67
C GLY A 16 8.85 8.67 -29.98
N CYS A 17 8.86 8.58 -28.63
CA CYS A 17 10.01 8.12 -27.85
C CYS A 17 10.45 6.67 -28.12
N GLY A 18 9.58 5.83 -28.70
CA GLY A 18 9.92 4.44 -29.05
C GLY A 18 10.01 3.47 -27.87
N ILE A 19 9.71 3.89 -26.63
CA ILE A 19 9.73 2.97 -25.46
C ILE A 19 8.79 1.80 -25.68
N CYS A 20 7.54 2.06 -26.09
CA CYS A 20 6.52 1.02 -26.26
C CYS A 20 6.92 -0.03 -27.30
N THR A 21 7.59 0.39 -28.38
CA THR A 21 8.16 -0.52 -29.39
C THR A 21 9.38 -1.28 -28.85
N GLY A 22 10.21 -0.64 -28.02
CA GLY A 22 11.42 -1.24 -27.47
C GLY A 22 11.17 -2.29 -26.39
N ILE A 23 10.05 -2.18 -25.65
CA ILE A 23 9.68 -3.13 -24.58
C ILE A 23 8.74 -4.24 -25.04
N CYS A 24 8.13 -4.16 -26.23
CA CYS A 24 7.11 -5.12 -26.68
C CYS A 24 7.75 -6.46 -27.05
N PRO A 25 7.56 -7.53 -26.26
CA PRO A 25 8.26 -8.79 -26.51
C PRO A 25 7.74 -9.51 -27.76
N GLU A 26 6.48 -9.29 -28.14
CA GLU A 26 5.86 -9.90 -29.32
C GLU A 26 6.15 -9.14 -30.63
N ASN A 27 6.83 -7.98 -30.57
CA ASN A 27 6.99 -7.06 -31.70
C ASN A 27 5.64 -6.68 -32.35
N ALA A 28 4.58 -6.55 -31.55
CA ALA A 28 3.25 -6.14 -32.00
C ALA A 28 3.16 -4.64 -32.36
N LEU A 29 4.21 -3.86 -32.07
CA LEU A 29 4.32 -2.43 -32.34
C LEU A 29 5.54 -2.16 -33.21
N GLU A 30 5.35 -1.41 -34.30
CA GLU A 30 6.43 -0.95 -35.17
C GLU A 30 6.45 0.59 -35.29
N PRO A 31 7.63 1.23 -35.30
CA PRO A 31 7.72 2.65 -35.56
C PRO A 31 7.45 2.93 -37.04
N VAL A 32 6.55 3.88 -37.31
CA VAL A 32 6.24 4.34 -38.67
C VAL A 32 6.54 5.82 -38.82
N ALA A 33 7.01 6.23 -40.00
CA ALA A 33 7.24 7.63 -40.29
C ALA A 33 5.92 8.41 -40.26
N GLU A 34 5.93 9.57 -39.61
CA GLU A 34 4.76 10.42 -39.50
C GLU A 34 4.33 10.94 -40.89
N THR A 35 3.07 10.70 -41.26
CA THR A 35 2.47 11.27 -42.48
C THR A 35 1.07 11.80 -42.18
N THR A 36 0.60 12.78 -42.96
CA THR A 36 -0.75 13.35 -42.79
C THR A 36 -1.85 12.29 -42.87
N ALA A 37 -1.66 11.27 -43.71
CA ALA A 37 -2.60 10.16 -43.86
C ALA A 37 -2.66 9.29 -42.61
N ILE A 38 -1.49 8.88 -42.08
CA ILE A 38 -1.39 8.09 -40.85
C ILE A 38 -1.97 8.87 -39.67
N ASN A 39 -1.60 10.15 -39.49
CA ASN A 39 -2.10 10.95 -38.36
C ASN A 39 -3.63 11.12 -38.42
N SER A 40 -4.17 11.36 -39.62
CA SER A 40 -5.62 11.47 -39.81
C SER A 40 -6.33 10.15 -39.52
N GLN A 41 -5.73 9.02 -39.87
CA GLN A 41 -6.26 7.70 -39.55
C GLN A 41 -6.19 7.41 -38.06
N THR A 42 -5.04 7.61 -37.41
CA THR A 42 -4.86 7.41 -35.96
C THR A 42 -5.80 8.29 -35.16
N ARG A 43 -5.97 9.57 -35.52
CA ARG A 43 -6.95 10.48 -34.89
C ARG A 43 -8.39 9.95 -35.02
N ARG A 44 -8.80 9.48 -36.19
CA ARG A 44 -10.15 8.91 -36.37
C ARG A 44 -10.35 7.63 -35.54
N ASN A 45 -9.35 6.75 -35.51
CA ASN A 45 -9.40 5.52 -34.71
C ASN A 45 -9.47 5.84 -33.21
N TYR A 46 -8.67 6.80 -32.75
CA TYR A 46 -8.67 7.22 -31.35
C TYR A 46 -10.01 7.84 -30.96
N LEU A 47 -10.58 8.75 -31.78
CA LEU A 47 -11.91 9.32 -31.56
C LEU A 47 -13.02 8.27 -31.51
N LEU A 48 -12.93 7.22 -32.34
CA LEU A 48 -13.87 6.10 -32.28
C LEU A 48 -13.71 5.32 -30.96
N TRP A 49 -12.47 5.03 -30.57
CA TRP A 49 -12.18 4.36 -29.30
C TRP A 49 -12.69 5.14 -28.08
N GLU A 50 -12.60 6.47 -28.10
CA GLU A 50 -13.15 7.33 -27.03
C GLU A 50 -14.67 7.21 -26.88
N GLN A 51 -15.39 6.90 -27.95
CA GLN A 51 -16.84 6.73 -27.94
C GLN A 51 -17.28 5.34 -27.47
N LEU A 52 -16.34 4.37 -27.39
CA LEU A 52 -16.64 3.04 -26.86
C LEU A 52 -16.84 3.09 -25.34
N PRO A 53 -17.67 2.18 -24.79
CA PRO A 53 -17.79 2.02 -23.35
C PRO A 53 -16.42 1.67 -22.74
N ASP A 54 -16.25 2.05 -21.47
CA ASP A 54 -15.06 1.67 -20.72
C ASP A 54 -15.05 0.17 -20.39
N THR A 55 -13.88 -0.36 -20.01
CA THR A 55 -13.71 -1.75 -19.62
C THR A 55 -14.55 -2.06 -18.37
N PRO A 56 -15.42 -3.09 -18.38
CA PRO A 56 -16.23 -3.43 -17.22
C PRO A 56 -15.37 -3.80 -16.00
N GLY A 57 -15.80 -3.39 -14.80
CA GLY A 57 -15.08 -3.69 -13.56
C GLY A 57 -14.95 -5.18 -13.26
N ASP A 58 -15.92 -6.01 -13.67
CA ASP A 58 -15.83 -7.47 -13.54
C ASP A 58 -14.71 -8.07 -14.39
N THR A 59 -14.46 -7.51 -15.57
CA THR A 59 -13.38 -7.90 -16.47
C THR A 59 -12.03 -7.58 -15.86
N ILE A 60 -11.87 -6.37 -15.34
CA ILE A 60 -10.63 -5.93 -14.65
C ILE A 60 -10.37 -6.85 -13.46
N ARG A 61 -11.36 -7.08 -12.59
CA ARG A 61 -11.22 -7.98 -11.44
C ARG A 61 -10.85 -9.40 -11.84
N ARG A 62 -11.48 -9.94 -12.88
CA ARG A 62 -11.17 -11.28 -13.40
C ARG A 62 -9.71 -11.38 -13.82
N LEU A 63 -9.20 -10.40 -14.58
CA LEU A 63 -7.82 -10.37 -15.05
C LEU A 63 -6.81 -10.15 -13.92
N GLN A 64 -7.13 -9.35 -12.90
CA GLN A 64 -6.28 -9.14 -11.72
C GLN A 64 -6.08 -10.43 -10.88
N HIS A 65 -7.02 -11.38 -10.95
CA HIS A 65 -6.91 -12.66 -10.23
C HIS A 65 -6.37 -13.80 -11.11
N ASP A 66 -6.10 -13.51 -12.38
CA ASP A 66 -5.58 -14.47 -13.34
C ASP A 66 -4.05 -14.40 -13.32
N PRO A 67 -3.34 -15.48 -12.95
CA PRO A 67 -1.89 -15.48 -12.83
C PRO A 67 -1.16 -15.26 -14.17
N ASP A 68 -1.85 -15.42 -15.31
CA ASP A 68 -1.28 -15.22 -16.63
C ASP A 68 -1.24 -13.73 -17.03
N TYR A 69 -1.86 -12.83 -16.24
CA TYR A 69 -1.94 -11.40 -16.53
C TYR A 69 -1.40 -10.54 -15.38
N SER A 70 -0.74 -9.43 -15.73
CA SER A 70 -0.32 -8.43 -14.74
C SER A 70 -1.53 -7.67 -14.18
N SER A 71 -1.64 -7.62 -12.85
CA SER A 71 -2.69 -6.86 -12.14
C SER A 71 -2.63 -5.36 -12.44
N LEU A 72 -1.42 -4.80 -12.60
CA LEU A 72 -1.25 -3.41 -13.02
C LEU A 72 -1.80 -3.20 -14.43
N ALA A 73 -1.41 -4.05 -15.38
CA ALA A 73 -1.89 -3.95 -16.76
C ALA A 73 -3.42 -4.11 -16.86
N ALA A 74 -4.00 -5.04 -16.10
CA ALA A 74 -5.46 -5.23 -16.01
C ALA A 74 -6.16 -3.96 -15.52
N THR A 75 -5.60 -3.28 -14.52
CA THR A 75 -6.14 -2.01 -13.99
C THR A 75 -6.10 -0.90 -15.04
N MET A 76 -5.03 -0.85 -15.83
CA MET A 76 -4.82 0.14 -16.89
C MET A 76 -5.76 -0.02 -18.10
N LEU A 77 -6.55 -1.10 -18.18
CA LEU A 77 -7.58 -1.27 -19.21
C LEU A 77 -8.77 -0.31 -19.03
N SER A 78 -8.98 0.21 -17.81
CA SER A 78 -9.97 1.27 -17.59
C SER A 78 -9.44 2.58 -18.12
N ARG A 79 -10.13 3.13 -19.13
CA ARG A 79 -9.87 4.48 -19.65
C ARG A 79 -10.04 5.52 -18.55
N ASN A 80 -11.00 5.33 -17.63
CA ASN A 80 -11.22 6.28 -16.55
C ASN A 80 -10.06 6.31 -15.54
N PHE A 81 -9.39 5.18 -15.31
CA PHE A 81 -8.19 5.13 -14.45
C PHE A 81 -6.97 5.64 -15.22
N TYR A 82 -6.74 5.10 -16.42
CA TYR A 82 -5.59 5.44 -17.25
C TYR A 82 -5.51 6.94 -17.59
N ARG A 83 -6.65 7.64 -17.65
CA ARG A 83 -6.69 9.07 -17.97
C ARG A 83 -6.49 10.00 -16.77
N SER A 84 -6.10 9.47 -15.62
CA SER A 84 -5.80 10.27 -14.43
C SER A 84 -4.68 11.29 -14.66
N LEU A 85 -3.75 10.98 -15.57
CA LEU A 85 -2.66 11.85 -16.02
C LEU A 85 -2.43 11.61 -17.52
N ILE A 86 -2.51 12.68 -18.33
CA ILE A 86 -2.35 12.58 -19.79
C ILE A 86 -1.33 13.60 -20.28
N GLY A 87 -0.33 13.09 -21.00
CA GLY A 87 0.66 13.91 -21.70
C GLY A 87 1.56 14.73 -20.76
N SER A 88 2.49 15.46 -21.36
CA SER A 88 3.24 16.55 -20.75
C SER A 88 3.97 17.30 -21.86
N GLY A 89 4.29 18.58 -21.65
CA GLY A 89 4.97 19.40 -22.67
C GLY A 89 6.49 19.17 -22.80
N GLU A 90 7.05 18.14 -22.17
CA GLU A 90 8.49 17.84 -22.19
C GLU A 90 8.73 16.35 -22.36
N ASP A 91 9.83 15.97 -23.01
CA ASP A 91 10.25 14.56 -23.15
C ASP A 91 11.23 14.11 -22.07
N SER A 92 11.69 15.04 -21.23
CA SER A 92 12.52 14.78 -20.06
C SER A 92 11.72 14.04 -18.97
N ALA A 93 12.40 13.27 -18.11
CA ALA A 93 11.79 12.61 -16.94
C ALA A 93 10.68 11.61 -17.26
N GLN A 94 10.90 10.73 -18.24
CA GLN A 94 9.92 9.73 -18.69
C GLN A 94 9.55 8.76 -17.56
N GLU A 95 10.50 8.40 -16.69
CA GLU A 95 10.24 7.46 -15.59
C GLU A 95 9.41 8.07 -14.45
N GLU A 96 9.72 9.30 -14.04
CA GLU A 96 8.88 10.06 -13.10
C GLU A 96 7.43 10.13 -13.58
N LYS A 97 7.23 10.41 -14.87
CA LYS A 97 5.89 10.47 -15.49
C LYS A 97 5.17 9.13 -15.44
N LYS A 98 5.86 8.03 -15.76
CA LYS A 98 5.30 6.67 -15.68
C LYS A 98 4.87 6.34 -14.25
N ILE A 99 5.72 6.62 -13.26
CA ILE A 99 5.41 6.38 -11.85
C ILE A 99 4.21 7.24 -11.41
N MET A 100 4.21 8.54 -11.71
CA MET A 100 3.08 9.41 -11.37
C MET A 100 1.78 9.00 -12.06
N HIS A 101 1.86 8.55 -13.31
CA HIS A 101 0.73 8.00 -14.04
C HIS A 101 0.19 6.72 -13.37
N ILE A 102 1.06 5.79 -12.97
CA ILE A 102 0.68 4.59 -12.21
C ILE A 102 0.01 4.97 -10.90
N ILE A 103 0.64 5.83 -10.08
CA ILE A 103 0.11 6.24 -8.77
C ILE A 103 -1.28 6.87 -8.90
N THR A 104 -1.43 7.82 -9.82
CA THR A 104 -2.72 8.52 -10.00
C THR A 104 -3.79 7.58 -10.54
N SER A 105 -3.44 6.66 -11.45
CA SER A 105 -4.37 5.66 -12.00
C SER A 105 -4.83 4.67 -10.92
N LEU A 106 -3.91 4.16 -10.10
CA LEU A 106 -4.25 3.27 -8.99
C LEU A 106 -5.06 3.99 -7.91
N THR A 107 -4.79 5.27 -7.67
CA THR A 107 -5.59 6.08 -6.74
C THR A 107 -7.05 6.20 -7.23
N GLU A 108 -7.26 6.43 -8.53
CA GLU A 108 -8.61 6.41 -9.12
C GLU A 108 -9.26 5.02 -9.04
N ALA A 109 -8.50 3.95 -9.32
CA ALA A 109 -9.00 2.57 -9.24
C ALA A 109 -9.52 2.21 -7.84
N ILE A 110 -8.91 2.78 -6.79
CA ILE A 110 -9.30 2.58 -5.39
C ILE A 110 -10.51 3.42 -4.99
N LEU A 111 -10.56 4.69 -5.43
CA LEU A 111 -11.52 5.67 -4.91
C LEU A 111 -12.80 5.76 -5.74
N GLN A 112 -12.73 5.59 -7.06
CA GLN A 112 -13.89 5.72 -7.93
C GLN A 112 -15.01 4.71 -7.58
N PRO A 113 -14.73 3.40 -7.35
CA PRO A 113 -15.77 2.45 -6.96
C PRO A 113 -16.48 2.83 -5.66
N LYS A 114 -15.73 3.35 -4.68
CA LYS A 114 -16.26 3.82 -3.40
C LYS A 114 -17.19 5.03 -3.57
N VAL A 115 -16.82 5.96 -4.44
CA VAL A 115 -17.67 7.12 -4.75
C VAL A 115 -18.98 6.68 -5.42
N ILE A 116 -18.91 5.73 -6.35
CA ILE A 116 -20.10 5.15 -7.00
C ILE A 116 -21.05 4.51 -5.97
N GLU A 117 -20.50 3.79 -4.98
CA GLU A 117 -21.31 3.21 -3.89
C GLU A 117 -22.04 4.30 -3.08
N VAL A 118 -21.33 5.37 -2.71
CA VAL A 118 -21.93 6.52 -2.00
C VAL A 118 -23.01 7.19 -2.84
N VAL A 119 -22.77 7.39 -4.13
CA VAL A 119 -23.75 7.97 -5.07
C VAL A 119 -25.00 7.11 -5.19
N ASN A 120 -24.85 5.79 -5.29
CA ASN A 120 -25.97 4.85 -5.31
C ASN A 120 -26.76 4.90 -4.01
N LYS A 121 -26.06 4.95 -2.86
CA LYS A 121 -26.68 5.09 -1.54
C LYS A 121 -27.47 6.40 -1.39
N ILE A 122 -26.94 7.51 -1.92
CA ILE A 122 -27.68 8.79 -1.96
C ILE A 122 -28.94 8.67 -2.83
N GLY A 123 -28.86 7.94 -3.94
CA GLY A 123 -30.00 7.61 -4.80
C GLY A 123 -31.09 6.88 -4.03
N ASP A 124 -30.76 5.77 -3.37
CA ASP A 124 -31.69 4.98 -2.54
C ASP A 124 -32.35 5.85 -1.46
N TYR A 125 -31.55 6.61 -0.71
CA TYR A 125 -32.07 7.51 0.31
C TYR A 125 -33.01 8.56 -0.28
N SER A 126 -32.69 9.12 -1.45
CA SER A 126 -33.55 10.11 -2.12
C SER A 126 -34.89 9.52 -2.54
N GLU A 127 -34.89 8.31 -3.08
CA GLU A 127 -36.12 7.61 -3.51
C GLU A 127 -37.02 7.28 -2.32
N ARG A 128 -36.44 6.69 -1.27
CA ARG A 128 -37.18 6.31 -0.06
C ARG A 128 -37.69 7.51 0.72
N LEU A 129 -36.91 8.59 0.78
CA LEU A 129 -37.35 9.84 1.42
C LEU A 129 -38.51 10.49 0.64
N ALA A 130 -38.45 10.45 -0.70
CA ALA A 130 -39.55 10.93 -1.55
C ALA A 130 -40.80 10.06 -1.42
N GLU A 131 -40.66 8.75 -1.22
CA GLU A 131 -41.76 7.85 -0.88
C GLU A 131 -42.36 8.18 0.49
N ASN A 132 -41.53 8.38 1.53
CA ASN A 132 -42.01 8.78 2.87
C ASN A 132 -42.81 10.09 2.82
N VAL A 133 -42.33 11.09 2.06
CA VAL A 133 -43.06 12.36 1.86
C VAL A 133 -44.40 12.13 1.16
N ARG A 134 -44.43 11.30 0.09
CA ARG A 134 -45.67 10.98 -0.64
C ARG A 134 -46.66 10.22 0.24
N ASN A 135 -46.19 9.25 1.03
CA ASN A 135 -47.03 8.44 1.92
C ASN A 135 -47.60 9.31 3.05
N LYS A 136 -46.80 10.18 3.68
CA LYS A 136 -47.32 11.11 4.70
C LYS A 136 -48.36 12.09 4.15
N LEU A 137 -48.17 12.59 2.93
CA LEU A 137 -49.18 13.41 2.24
C LEU A 137 -50.43 12.59 1.88
N GLY A 138 -50.26 11.33 1.48
CA GLY A 138 -51.33 10.39 1.16
C GLY A 138 -52.16 9.97 2.37
N ASP A 139 -51.52 9.64 3.50
CA ASP A 139 -52.16 9.26 4.76
C ASP A 139 -52.93 10.41 5.40
N ALA A 140 -52.57 11.64 5.05
CA ALA A 140 -53.32 12.84 5.42
C ALA A 140 -54.60 13.02 4.59
N LEU A 141 -54.75 12.29 3.48
CA LEU A 141 -56.03 12.24 2.75
C LEU A 141 -57.01 11.37 3.55
N PRO A 142 -58.28 11.80 3.70
CA PRO A 142 -59.26 11.06 4.48
C PRO A 142 -59.62 9.74 3.80
N ALA A 143 -59.18 8.63 4.39
CA ALA A 143 -59.54 7.28 3.97
C ALA A 143 -60.99 6.90 4.35
N GLU A 144 -61.57 7.58 5.34
CA GLU A 144 -62.88 7.23 5.93
C GLU A 144 -64.08 7.72 5.13
N ASN A 145 -63.89 8.57 4.10
CA ASN A 145 -64.97 9.21 3.34
C ASN A 145 -64.99 8.84 1.84
N LEU A 146 -64.72 7.57 1.50
CA LEU A 146 -64.82 7.09 0.10
C LEU A 146 -66.22 7.29 -0.50
N GLU A 147 -67.28 7.24 0.31
CA GLU A 147 -68.67 7.49 -0.12
C GLU A 147 -68.92 8.95 -0.51
N GLN A 148 -68.45 9.92 0.30
CA GLN A 148 -68.53 11.35 -0.05
C GLN A 148 -67.65 11.69 -1.24
N LEU A 149 -66.47 11.08 -1.36
CA LEU A 149 -65.60 11.25 -2.52
C LEU A 149 -66.29 10.74 -3.80
N SER A 150 -67.01 9.61 -3.70
CA SER A 150 -67.81 9.05 -4.80
C SER A 150 -68.95 9.99 -5.22
N GLU A 151 -69.68 10.58 -4.27
CA GLU A 151 -70.73 11.58 -4.57
C GLU A 151 -70.16 12.82 -5.24
N THR A 152 -69.05 13.35 -4.71
CA THR A 152 -68.39 14.54 -5.28
C THR A 152 -67.89 14.26 -6.70
N LEU A 153 -67.37 13.06 -6.97
CA LEU A 153 -66.91 12.65 -8.31
C LEU A 153 -68.06 12.38 -9.30
N LYS A 154 -69.22 11.91 -8.83
CA LYS A 154 -70.42 11.76 -9.68
C LYS A 154 -70.90 13.11 -10.21
N ASP A 155 -70.81 14.16 -9.40
CA ASP A 155 -71.25 15.52 -9.77
C ASP A 155 -70.29 16.20 -10.76
N ILE A 156 -69.01 15.79 -10.80
CA ILE A 156 -67.98 16.36 -11.70
C ILE A 156 -67.99 15.70 -13.10
N GLY A 157 -68.47 14.45 -13.21
CA GLY A 157 -68.46 13.69 -14.46
C GLY A 157 -67.05 13.27 -14.94
N ARG A 158 -66.87 12.93 -16.23
CA ARG A 158 -65.60 12.42 -16.82
C ARG A 158 -64.52 13.49 -17.08
N ARG A 159 -64.54 14.64 -16.39
CA ARG A 159 -63.55 15.72 -16.63
C ARG A 159 -62.33 15.55 -15.73
N LYS A 160 -61.16 15.99 -16.22
CA LYS A 160 -59.95 16.10 -15.39
C LYS A 160 -60.09 17.32 -14.47
N ILE A 161 -59.70 17.17 -13.22
CA ILE A 161 -59.84 18.16 -12.15
C ILE A 161 -58.55 18.18 -11.32
N HIS A 162 -58.13 19.37 -10.85
CA HIS A 162 -57.02 19.51 -9.91
C HIS A 162 -57.45 19.11 -8.49
N LEU A 163 -56.54 18.49 -7.73
CA LEU A 163 -56.80 18.03 -6.37
C LEU A 163 -57.22 19.17 -5.42
N ALA A 164 -56.65 20.36 -5.58
CA ALA A 164 -57.04 21.54 -4.79
C ALA A 164 -58.52 21.95 -5.01
N ASP A 165 -59.01 21.80 -6.23
CA ASP A 165 -60.42 22.08 -6.57
C ASP A 165 -61.36 20.99 -6.04
N LEU A 166 -60.88 19.75 -5.93
CA LEU A 166 -61.63 18.64 -5.33
C LEU A 166 -61.78 18.84 -3.82
N MET A 167 -60.68 19.22 -3.15
CA MET A 167 -60.63 19.45 -1.71
C MET A 167 -61.49 20.64 -1.26
N SER A 168 -61.55 21.71 -2.06
CA SER A 168 -62.32 22.92 -1.76
C SER A 168 -63.84 22.77 -1.94
N ARG A 169 -64.30 21.74 -2.65
CA ARG A 169 -65.73 21.49 -2.93
C ARG A 169 -66.42 20.58 -1.91
N SER A 170 -65.68 19.96 -1.00
CA SER A 170 -66.24 19.16 0.09
C SER A 170 -66.74 20.07 1.23
N GLN A 171 -68.05 20.11 1.46
CA GLN A 171 -68.71 21.11 2.33
C GLN A 171 -68.29 21.09 3.81
N ASP A 172 -67.83 19.96 4.35
CA ASP A 172 -67.33 19.86 5.74
C ASP A 172 -65.81 20.02 5.89
N GLY A 173 -65.10 20.22 4.77
CA GLY A 173 -63.67 19.98 4.70
C GLY A 173 -63.40 18.49 4.94
N LEU A 174 -62.74 17.84 3.99
CA LEU A 174 -62.18 16.52 4.21
C LEU A 174 -61.22 16.63 5.42
N LYS A 175 -61.69 16.33 6.64
CA LYS A 175 -60.92 16.41 7.90
C LYS A 175 -59.89 15.28 7.90
N GLY A 176 -58.86 15.46 7.09
CA GLY A 176 -57.68 14.62 7.07
C GLY A 176 -56.94 14.67 8.42
N LYS A 177 -56.03 13.71 8.63
CA LYS A 177 -55.12 13.75 9.78
C LYS A 177 -54.24 15.01 9.70
N PHE A 178 -53.92 15.60 10.86
CA PHE A 178 -52.99 16.72 10.91
C PHE A 178 -51.62 16.29 10.38
N ILE A 179 -51.07 17.11 9.48
CA ILE A 179 -49.74 16.93 8.91
C ILE A 179 -48.74 17.70 9.75
N ASP A 180 -47.65 17.06 10.16
CA ASP A 180 -46.50 17.75 10.73
C ASP A 180 -45.73 18.48 9.60
N SER A 181 -45.95 19.80 9.51
CA SER A 181 -45.30 20.64 8.51
C SER A 181 -43.78 20.72 8.70
N GLY A 182 -43.30 20.63 9.94
CA GLY A 182 -41.87 20.69 10.26
C GLY A 182 -41.15 19.43 9.79
N ASP A 183 -41.76 18.26 9.99
CA ASP A 183 -41.27 16.99 9.45
C ASP A 183 -41.21 16.99 7.92
N LEU A 184 -42.30 17.37 7.25
CA LEU A 184 -42.32 17.44 5.79
C LEU A 184 -41.30 18.42 5.21
N GLN A 185 -41.19 19.61 5.81
CA GLN A 185 -40.20 20.60 5.37
C GLN A 185 -38.78 20.04 5.52
N ARG A 186 -38.46 19.46 6.68
CA ARG A 186 -37.14 18.86 6.94
C ARG A 186 -36.79 17.75 5.96
N LYS A 187 -37.71 16.83 5.68
CA LYS A 187 -37.50 15.76 4.68
C LYS A 187 -37.36 16.32 3.26
N THR A 188 -38.10 17.36 2.90
CA THR A 188 -38.01 18.01 1.59
C THR A 188 -36.67 18.74 1.40
N ASP A 189 -36.23 19.47 2.42
CA ASP A 189 -34.92 20.16 2.42
C ASP A 189 -33.78 19.14 2.34
N LEU A 190 -33.88 18.05 3.09
CA LEU A 190 -32.91 16.94 3.03
C LEU A 190 -32.86 16.30 1.65
N LEU A 191 -34.02 16.06 1.01
CA LEU A 191 -34.08 15.54 -0.36
C LEU A 191 -33.38 16.47 -1.35
N LYS A 192 -33.54 17.78 -1.21
CA LYS A 192 -32.83 18.76 -2.04
C LYS A 192 -31.33 18.69 -1.82
N SER A 193 -30.88 18.70 -0.57
CA SER A 193 -29.45 18.59 -0.24
C SER A 193 -28.81 17.29 -0.72
N LEU A 194 -29.53 16.16 -0.68
CA LEU A 194 -29.05 14.89 -1.21
C LEU A 194 -28.89 14.93 -2.73
N LYS A 195 -29.83 15.55 -3.45
CA LYS A 195 -29.71 15.76 -4.91
C LYS A 195 -28.53 16.65 -5.27
N ASP A 196 -28.35 17.75 -4.55
CA ASP A 196 -27.22 18.67 -4.75
C ASP A 196 -25.88 17.94 -4.49
N LEU A 197 -25.81 17.14 -3.42
CA LEU A 197 -24.64 16.31 -3.11
C LEU A 197 -24.36 15.29 -4.22
N LYS A 198 -25.39 14.54 -4.65
CA LYS A 198 -25.27 13.56 -5.74
C LYS A 198 -24.73 14.21 -7.01
N TRP A 199 -25.32 15.33 -7.42
CA TRP A 199 -24.87 16.09 -8.59
C TRP A 199 -23.41 16.53 -8.47
N SER A 200 -22.99 17.01 -7.28
CA SER A 200 -21.60 17.41 -7.06
C SER A 200 -20.59 16.27 -7.18
N LEU A 201 -20.99 15.04 -6.83
CA LEU A 201 -20.14 13.86 -6.89
C LEU A 201 -20.05 13.25 -8.29
N GLU A 202 -21.16 13.26 -9.05
CA GLU A 202 -21.23 12.69 -10.41
C GLU A 202 -20.75 13.65 -11.50
N GLU A 203 -21.21 14.90 -11.48
CA GLU A 203 -21.02 15.86 -12.57
C GLU A 203 -20.26 17.11 -12.11
N GLY A 204 -20.79 17.81 -11.09
CA GLY A 204 -20.28 19.09 -10.64
C GLY A 204 -20.14 20.15 -11.74
N PRO A 205 -19.52 21.30 -11.45
CA PRO A 205 -19.37 22.39 -12.43
C PRO A 205 -18.48 22.05 -13.63
N SER A 206 -17.55 21.10 -13.47
CA SER A 206 -16.59 20.69 -14.50
C SER A 206 -17.09 19.51 -15.37
N GLY A 207 -18.21 18.88 -15.01
CA GLY A 207 -18.74 17.70 -15.72
C GLY A 207 -18.05 16.38 -15.41
N VAL A 208 -17.07 16.35 -14.50
CA VAL A 208 -16.30 15.14 -14.10
C VAL A 208 -16.46 14.79 -12.61
N GLY A 209 -17.38 15.46 -11.93
CA GLY A 209 -17.64 15.30 -10.50
C GLY A 209 -16.50 15.80 -9.62
N ARG A 210 -16.72 15.74 -8.30
CA ARG A 210 -15.74 16.18 -7.30
C ARG A 210 -14.48 15.31 -7.29
N SER A 211 -13.30 15.95 -7.33
CA SER A 211 -12.01 15.24 -7.26
C SER A 211 -11.92 14.26 -6.10
N ARG A 212 -11.34 13.09 -6.40
CA ARG A 212 -11.24 11.95 -5.49
C ARG A 212 -9.96 12.00 -4.65
N PHE A 213 -8.92 12.67 -5.16
CA PHE A 213 -7.69 13.04 -4.45
C PHE A 213 -7.23 14.44 -4.84
N ALA A 214 -6.29 14.98 -4.07
CA ALA A 214 -5.59 16.22 -4.37
C ALA A 214 -4.07 16.00 -4.29
N LEU A 215 -3.34 16.80 -5.05
CA LEU A 215 -1.88 16.72 -5.15
C LEU A 215 -1.25 17.95 -4.51
N VAL A 216 -0.17 17.73 -3.77
CA VAL A 216 0.75 18.77 -3.32
C VAL A 216 2.14 18.31 -3.73
N PHE A 217 2.92 19.13 -4.42
CA PHE A 217 4.31 18.77 -4.71
C PHE A 217 5.25 19.95 -4.54
N ASN A 218 6.50 19.66 -4.17
CA ASN A 218 7.53 20.70 -4.10
C ASN A 218 7.83 21.22 -5.51
N GLY A 219 7.83 22.54 -5.73
CA GLY A 219 8.01 23.15 -7.03
C GLY A 219 9.38 22.90 -7.68
N HIS A 220 10.38 22.50 -6.90
CA HIS A 220 11.68 22.05 -7.40
C HIS A 220 11.65 20.57 -7.83
N SER A 221 10.68 19.81 -7.35
CA SER A 221 10.37 18.45 -7.78
C SER A 221 9.47 18.47 -9.02
N MET A 222 9.70 17.51 -9.94
CA MET A 222 8.92 17.35 -11.18
C MET A 222 8.79 18.65 -12.02
N PRO A 223 9.89 19.23 -12.52
CA PRO A 223 9.84 20.48 -13.31
C PRO A 223 8.95 20.38 -14.55
N TRP A 224 8.78 19.17 -15.10
CA TRP A 224 7.90 18.90 -16.24
C TRP A 224 6.41 19.13 -15.94
N ALA A 225 5.99 19.07 -14.67
CA ALA A 225 4.59 19.19 -14.25
C ALA A 225 4.12 20.65 -14.06
N ARG A 226 5.05 21.61 -13.99
CA ARG A 226 4.78 23.04 -13.70
C ARG A 226 4.84 23.97 -14.93
N LYS A 227 5.01 23.42 -16.13
CA LYS A 227 5.26 24.21 -17.34
C LYS A 227 3.97 24.84 -17.89
N TYR A 228 3.74 26.11 -17.59
CA TYR A 228 2.63 26.87 -18.18
C TYR A 228 2.77 27.00 -19.72
N PRO A 229 1.68 26.91 -20.50
CA PRO A 229 0.27 26.68 -20.11
C PRO A 229 -0.13 25.20 -19.99
N PHE A 230 0.80 24.26 -20.13
CA PHE A 230 0.53 22.83 -20.22
C PHE A 230 0.60 22.15 -18.85
N ASN A 231 -0.54 22.01 -18.18
CA ASN A 231 -0.66 21.25 -16.94
C ASN A 231 -1.18 19.83 -17.23
N PRO A 232 -0.41 18.76 -16.95
CA PRO A 232 -0.85 17.38 -17.17
C PRO A 232 -1.78 16.84 -16.06
N MET A 233 -1.91 17.55 -14.94
CA MET A 233 -2.70 17.10 -13.79
C MET A 233 -4.19 17.41 -14.01
N THR A 234 -5.03 16.39 -13.85
CA THR A 234 -6.49 16.53 -13.96
C THR A 234 -7.16 16.78 -12.60
N GLN A 235 -6.40 16.64 -11.51
CA GLN A 235 -6.84 16.84 -10.13
C GLN A 235 -6.39 18.20 -9.57
N PRO A 236 -7.07 18.74 -8.55
CA PRO A 236 -6.61 19.92 -7.83
C PRO A 236 -5.19 19.72 -7.32
N THR A 237 -4.30 20.60 -7.75
CA THR A 237 -2.86 20.48 -7.52
C THR A 237 -2.31 21.78 -6.95
N LEU A 238 -1.60 21.69 -5.83
CA LEU A 238 -0.85 22.78 -5.23
C LEU A 238 0.64 22.57 -5.48
N ILE A 239 1.31 23.60 -5.99
CA ILE A 239 2.76 23.62 -6.17
C ILE A 239 3.35 24.42 -5.00
N HIS A 240 4.12 23.75 -4.15
CA HIS A 240 4.75 24.34 -2.98
C HIS A 240 6.14 24.91 -3.35
N GLU A 241 6.32 26.22 -3.29
CA GLU A 241 7.61 26.87 -3.61
C GLU A 241 8.42 27.22 -2.36
N GLU A 242 7.76 27.78 -1.34
CA GLU A 242 8.39 28.27 -0.11
C GLU A 242 7.50 28.03 1.11
N GLY A 243 8.12 27.96 2.30
CA GLY A 243 7.42 27.82 3.57
C GLY A 243 7.41 26.38 4.06
N SER A 244 6.24 25.86 4.41
CA SER A 244 6.09 24.49 4.92
C SER A 244 5.11 23.68 4.08
N ILE A 245 5.65 22.71 3.32
CA ILE A 245 4.85 21.76 2.54
C ILE A 245 3.92 20.93 3.44
N SER A 246 4.36 20.62 4.67
CA SER A 246 3.50 19.94 5.65
C SER A 246 2.34 20.81 6.11
N GLY A 247 2.57 22.12 6.27
CA GLY A 247 1.52 23.10 6.55
C GLY A 247 0.49 23.20 5.42
N ASP A 248 0.97 23.28 4.18
CA ASP A 248 0.14 23.35 2.99
C ASP A 248 -0.74 22.10 2.82
N ALA A 249 -0.13 20.91 2.93
CA ALA A 249 -0.83 19.64 2.81
C ALA A 249 -1.90 19.47 3.91
N LEU A 250 -1.57 19.79 5.16
CA LEU A 250 -2.53 19.69 6.27
C LEU A 250 -3.63 20.76 6.17
N GLY A 251 -3.30 21.98 5.75
CA GLY A 251 -4.28 23.04 5.53
C GLY A 251 -5.29 22.66 4.46
N LEU A 252 -4.82 22.16 3.32
CA LEU A 252 -5.65 21.67 2.23
C LEU A 252 -6.53 20.50 2.69
N PHE A 253 -5.94 19.52 3.37
CA PHE A 253 -6.67 18.36 3.91
C PHE A 253 -7.78 18.79 4.88
N LEU A 254 -7.47 19.64 5.87
CA LEU A 254 -8.45 20.07 6.87
C LEU A 254 -9.58 20.90 6.25
N GLY A 255 -9.27 21.74 5.26
CA GLY A 255 -10.25 22.46 4.47
C GLY A 255 -11.21 21.51 3.75
N GLN A 256 -10.68 20.47 3.11
CA GLN A 256 -11.48 19.45 2.44
C GLN A 256 -12.31 18.61 3.42
N LEU A 257 -11.69 18.16 4.52
CA LEU A 257 -12.31 17.32 5.53
C LEU A 257 -13.54 18.01 6.13
N ARG A 258 -13.51 19.32 6.34
CA ARG A 258 -14.67 20.09 6.82
C ARG A 258 -15.91 19.85 5.95
N TYR A 259 -15.77 19.98 4.63
CA TYR A 259 -16.88 19.74 3.70
C TYR A 259 -17.31 18.27 3.67
N GLN A 260 -16.38 17.33 3.77
CA GLN A 260 -16.73 15.90 3.80
C GLN A 260 -17.43 15.49 5.10
N ILE A 261 -17.08 16.09 6.22
CA ILE A 261 -17.82 15.92 7.48
C ILE A 261 -19.28 16.38 7.29
N ASP A 262 -19.51 17.52 6.63
CA ASP A 262 -20.89 17.99 6.36
C ASP A 262 -21.66 17.00 5.46
N HIS A 263 -20.97 16.35 4.51
CA HIS A 263 -21.57 15.27 3.71
C HIS A 263 -21.95 14.06 4.57
N PHE A 264 -21.05 13.61 5.47
CA PHE A 264 -21.38 12.50 6.37
C PHE A 264 -22.51 12.83 7.34
N LYS A 265 -22.57 14.07 7.84
CA LYS A 265 -23.70 14.56 8.64
C LYS A 265 -25.02 14.44 7.87
N LEU A 266 -25.01 14.83 6.59
CA LEU A 266 -26.17 14.72 5.72
C LEU A 266 -26.60 13.26 5.52
N LEU A 267 -25.65 12.36 5.25
CA LEU A 267 -25.92 10.94 5.03
C LEU A 267 -26.44 10.24 6.30
N ARG A 268 -25.87 10.54 7.48
CA ARG A 268 -26.36 10.00 8.76
C ARG A 268 -27.77 10.49 9.08
N ARG A 269 -28.08 11.76 8.79
CA ARG A 269 -29.46 12.28 8.92
C ARG A 269 -30.40 11.56 7.96
N ALA A 270 -30.00 11.37 6.70
CA ALA A 270 -30.79 10.65 5.70
C ALA A 270 -31.11 9.22 6.13
N ASP A 271 -30.14 8.49 6.68
CA ASP A 271 -30.35 7.12 7.19
C ASP A 271 -31.42 7.05 8.30
N LEU A 272 -31.41 8.02 9.21
CA LEU A 272 -32.38 8.11 10.29
C LEU A 272 -33.78 8.51 9.77
N GLU A 273 -33.84 9.48 8.87
CA GLU A 273 -35.08 10.03 8.31
C GLU A 273 -35.80 9.05 7.38
N VAL A 274 -35.04 8.28 6.61
CA VAL A 274 -35.58 7.23 5.74
C VAL A 274 -36.17 6.08 6.57
N GLY A 275 -35.60 5.80 7.74
CA GLY A 275 -36.13 4.82 8.68
C GLY A 275 -37.20 5.36 9.64
N ASP A 276 -37.61 6.63 9.52
CA ASP A 276 -38.48 7.34 10.49
C ASP A 276 -38.02 7.20 11.97
N ARG A 277 -36.70 7.08 12.18
CA ARG A 277 -36.04 7.01 13.51
C ARG A 277 -35.51 8.36 13.98
N TYR A 278 -35.65 9.40 13.16
CA TYR A 278 -35.06 10.70 13.44
C TYR A 278 -35.83 11.47 14.52
N ASP A 279 -35.18 11.65 15.66
CA ASP A 279 -35.58 12.58 16.73
C ASP A 279 -34.63 13.79 16.76
N PRO A 280 -35.10 15.03 16.44
CA PRO A 280 -34.29 16.24 16.50
C PRO A 280 -33.60 16.46 17.86
N ALA A 281 -34.29 16.19 18.98
CA ALA A 281 -33.76 16.48 20.32
C ALA A 281 -32.52 15.62 20.67
N GLN A 282 -32.44 14.41 20.12
CA GLN A 282 -31.34 13.49 20.36
C GLN A 282 -30.26 13.57 19.27
N HIS A 283 -30.68 13.64 18.00
CA HIS A 283 -29.78 13.43 16.88
C HIS A 283 -29.14 14.72 16.37
N ASP A 284 -29.76 15.91 16.51
CA ASP A 284 -29.16 17.15 16.01
C ASP A 284 -27.80 17.43 16.66
N LEU A 285 -27.71 17.29 17.98
CA LEU A 285 -26.45 17.48 18.70
C LEU A 285 -25.40 16.42 18.31
N SER A 286 -25.81 15.15 18.29
CA SER A 286 -24.96 14.03 17.88
C SER A 286 -24.34 14.22 16.49
N ILE A 287 -25.17 14.65 15.52
CA ILE A 287 -24.74 14.89 14.14
C ILE A 287 -23.89 16.16 14.07
N ALA A 288 -24.27 17.25 14.75
CA ALA A 288 -23.53 18.51 14.74
C ALA A 288 -22.09 18.34 15.26
N GLU A 289 -21.89 17.52 16.29
CA GLU A 289 -20.58 17.24 16.88
C GLU A 289 -19.69 16.28 16.07
N LEU A 290 -20.17 15.77 14.92
CA LEU A 290 -19.38 14.86 14.09
C LEU A 290 -18.06 15.52 13.67
N ASN A 291 -16.97 14.79 13.89
CA ASN A 291 -15.62 15.17 13.54
C ASN A 291 -14.82 13.89 13.20
N TRP A 292 -13.56 14.04 12.78
CA TRP A 292 -12.69 12.92 12.37
C TRP A 292 -12.69 11.74 13.33
N SER A 293 -12.58 11.97 14.64
CA SER A 293 -12.48 10.88 15.62
C SER A 293 -13.79 10.12 15.82
N LYS A 294 -14.92 10.72 15.44
CA LYS A 294 -16.27 10.12 15.49
C LYS A 294 -16.71 9.48 14.16
N LEU A 295 -15.87 9.52 13.12
CA LEU A 295 -16.13 8.81 11.86
C LEU A 295 -15.87 7.31 12.02
N SER A 296 -16.69 6.48 11.37
CA SER A 296 -16.45 5.05 11.27
C SER A 296 -15.21 4.77 10.39
N ASN A 297 -14.66 3.56 10.47
CA ASN A 297 -13.53 3.18 9.60
C ASN A 297 -13.92 3.22 8.11
N GLU A 298 -15.16 2.86 7.78
CA GLU A 298 -15.71 2.95 6.43
C GLU A 298 -15.79 4.41 5.96
N GLU A 299 -16.29 5.32 6.80
CA GLU A 299 -16.33 6.75 6.48
C GLU A 299 -14.93 7.34 6.33
N LYS A 300 -13.97 6.96 7.18
CA LYS A 300 -12.56 7.39 7.05
C LYS A 300 -11.94 6.93 5.74
N GLN A 301 -12.29 5.76 5.23
CA GLN A 301 -11.83 5.26 3.93
C GLN A 301 -12.46 5.95 2.71
N LEU A 302 -13.54 6.71 2.92
CA LEU A 302 -14.17 7.57 1.91
C LEU A 302 -13.59 8.99 1.92
N VAL A 303 -12.83 9.34 2.96
CA VAL A 303 -12.19 10.65 3.03
C VAL A 303 -11.08 10.71 2.00
N THR A 304 -11.09 11.81 1.25
CA THR A 304 -10.17 12.02 0.14
C THR A 304 -8.74 12.17 0.65
N PRO A 305 -7.79 11.38 0.12
CA PRO A 305 -6.38 11.53 0.47
C PRO A 305 -5.74 12.75 -0.20
N ILE A 306 -4.70 13.29 0.44
CA ILE A 306 -3.76 14.22 -0.17
C ILE A 306 -2.49 13.45 -0.51
N LEU A 307 -2.09 13.47 -1.78
CA LEU A 307 -0.80 12.92 -2.19
C LEU A 307 0.24 14.04 -2.15
N VAL A 308 1.31 13.84 -1.38
CA VAL A 308 2.42 14.79 -1.24
C VAL A 308 3.61 14.22 -1.99
N VAL A 309 3.96 14.80 -3.14
CA VAL A 309 5.07 14.33 -3.97
C VAL A 309 6.31 15.17 -3.73
N ILE A 310 7.41 14.50 -3.44
CA ILE A 310 8.72 15.10 -3.21
C ILE A 310 9.79 14.26 -3.92
N ASP A 311 10.97 14.84 -4.08
CA ASP A 311 12.16 14.13 -4.52
C ASP A 311 13.20 14.03 -3.40
N ARG A 312 14.32 13.38 -3.71
CA ARG A 312 15.47 13.26 -2.81
C ARG A 312 16.05 14.63 -2.40
N LYS A 313 16.12 15.60 -3.30
CA LYS A 313 16.70 16.94 -3.03
C LYS A 313 15.93 17.69 -1.96
N PHE A 314 14.63 17.42 -1.83
CA PHE A 314 13.82 17.94 -0.72
C PHE A 314 14.33 17.45 0.64
N LEU A 315 14.76 16.19 0.73
CA LEU A 315 15.30 15.63 1.98
C LEU A 315 16.63 16.26 2.37
N ASP A 316 17.53 16.47 1.40
CA ASP A 316 18.85 17.06 1.67
C ASP A 316 18.74 18.49 2.24
N ASN A 317 17.65 19.20 1.97
CA ASN A 317 17.39 20.57 2.44
C ASN A 317 16.58 20.65 3.76
N ASN A 318 16.80 19.73 4.70
CA ASN A 318 16.09 19.65 5.99
C ASN A 318 14.58 19.33 5.92
N GLY A 319 14.08 18.74 4.83
CA GLY A 319 12.67 18.36 4.66
C GLY A 319 12.16 17.30 5.65
N TRP A 320 13.07 16.64 6.37
CA TRP A 320 12.84 15.58 7.36
C TRP A 320 11.79 15.91 8.42
N GLY A 321 11.92 17.07 9.05
CA GLY A 321 11.01 17.50 10.12
C GLY A 321 9.58 17.64 9.60
N GLU A 322 9.42 18.08 8.36
CA GLU A 322 8.13 18.24 7.71
C GLU A 322 7.47 16.90 7.41
N LEU A 323 8.22 15.94 6.88
CA LEU A 323 7.68 14.61 6.58
C LEU A 323 7.36 13.83 7.86
N ASN A 324 8.21 13.90 8.87
CA ASN A 324 7.92 13.28 10.18
C ASN A 324 6.62 13.81 10.77
N ARG A 325 6.34 15.12 10.62
CA ARG A 325 5.07 15.71 11.04
C ARG A 325 3.89 15.11 10.28
N LEU A 326 3.99 14.97 8.96
CA LEU A 326 2.95 14.36 8.13
C LEU A 326 2.76 12.85 8.42
N LEU A 327 3.81 12.13 8.78
CA LEU A 327 3.71 10.70 9.13
C LEU A 327 3.15 10.46 10.54
N SER A 328 3.12 11.50 11.38
CA SER A 328 2.64 11.43 12.76
C SER A 328 1.17 11.82 12.93
N VAL A 329 0.49 12.29 11.86
CA VAL A 329 -0.95 12.60 11.93
C VAL A 329 -1.80 11.36 11.68
N GLU A 330 -3.08 11.41 12.05
CA GLU A 330 -4.03 10.31 11.81
C GLU A 330 -4.75 10.41 10.45
N TYR A 331 -4.36 11.36 9.61
CA TYR A 331 -5.04 11.68 8.36
C TYR A 331 -4.46 10.90 7.17
N PRO A 332 -5.25 10.67 6.09
CA PRO A 332 -4.82 9.94 4.90
C PRO A 332 -3.90 10.80 4.00
N VAL A 333 -2.74 11.21 4.53
CA VAL A 333 -1.70 11.90 3.78
C VAL A 333 -0.73 10.86 3.21
N LYS A 334 -0.57 10.85 1.89
CA LYS A 334 0.22 9.85 1.15
C LYS A 334 1.47 10.52 0.60
N ILE A 335 2.60 10.32 1.24
CA ILE A 335 3.88 10.88 0.84
C ILE A 335 4.51 9.98 -0.22
N ILE A 336 4.84 10.54 -1.37
CA ILE A 336 5.52 9.88 -2.48
C ILE A 336 6.88 10.53 -2.62
N LEU A 337 7.91 9.80 -2.25
CA LEU A 337 9.31 10.16 -2.43
C LEU A 337 9.83 9.49 -3.71
N LEU A 338 10.03 10.30 -4.74
CA LEU A 338 10.71 9.89 -5.96
C LEU A 338 12.22 9.94 -5.70
N ASP A 339 12.87 8.77 -5.67
CA ASP A 339 14.28 8.64 -5.33
C ASP A 339 15.07 8.08 -6.52
N ASP A 340 15.88 8.94 -7.12
CA ASP A 340 16.77 8.57 -8.22
C ASP A 340 18.09 7.96 -7.74
N LEU A 341 18.32 7.92 -6.42
CA LEU A 341 19.56 7.49 -5.77
C LEU A 341 20.79 8.31 -6.16
N HIS A 342 20.63 9.49 -6.80
CA HIS A 342 21.74 10.36 -7.18
C HIS A 342 22.11 11.28 -6.01
N PHE A 343 23.40 11.35 -5.72
CA PHE A 343 23.98 12.22 -4.69
C PHE A 343 25.46 12.39 -4.98
N ALA A 344 26.03 13.51 -4.54
CA ALA A 344 27.43 13.81 -4.76
C ALA A 344 28.32 12.70 -4.15
N PRO A 345 29.30 12.14 -4.90
CA PRO A 345 30.16 11.07 -4.40
C PRO A 345 30.90 11.41 -3.10
N GLU A 346 31.16 12.69 -2.85
CA GLU A 346 31.78 13.18 -1.62
C GLU A 346 30.81 13.15 -0.42
N ASP A 347 29.50 13.17 -0.66
CA ASP A 347 28.45 13.14 0.35
C ASP A 347 27.84 11.73 0.51
N THR A 348 28.70 10.75 0.81
CA THR A 348 28.26 9.38 1.12
C THR A 348 27.28 9.30 2.31
N ALA A 349 27.19 10.35 3.13
CA ALA A 349 26.25 10.42 4.25
C ALA A 349 24.80 10.61 3.79
N SER A 350 24.55 11.21 2.62
CA SER A 350 23.19 11.40 2.08
C SER A 350 22.40 10.08 2.03
N LEU A 351 22.99 8.98 1.52
CA LEU A 351 22.31 7.67 1.51
C LEU A 351 22.02 7.14 2.92
N ALA A 352 22.98 7.27 3.85
CA ALA A 352 22.80 6.83 5.22
C ALA A 352 21.68 7.61 5.93
N HIS A 353 21.59 8.93 5.66
CA HIS A 353 20.48 9.75 6.15
C HIS A 353 19.16 9.20 5.64
N VAL A 354 18.95 9.12 4.31
CA VAL A 354 17.69 8.59 3.70
C VAL A 354 17.31 7.23 4.27
N ASN A 355 18.27 6.32 4.45
CA ASN A 355 18.01 5.02 5.05
C ASN A 355 17.55 5.14 6.52
N ALA A 356 18.16 6.02 7.32
CA ALA A 356 17.71 6.31 8.68
C ALA A 356 16.29 6.90 8.71
N PHE A 357 15.85 7.63 7.66
CA PHE A 357 14.45 8.07 7.53
C PHE A 357 13.49 6.91 7.56
N MET A 358 13.77 5.94 6.69
CA MET A 358 12.86 4.85 6.42
C MET A 358 12.71 4.03 7.69
N LEU A 359 13.83 3.78 8.39
CA LEU A 359 13.84 3.14 9.71
C LEU A 359 13.08 3.96 10.76
N GLY A 360 13.24 5.29 10.78
CA GLY A 360 12.48 6.19 11.65
C GLY A 360 10.97 6.15 11.39
N ALA A 361 10.56 6.18 10.12
CA ALA A 361 9.16 6.09 9.70
C ALA A 361 8.53 4.75 10.11
N ILE A 362 9.24 3.63 9.94
CA ILE A 362 8.81 2.31 10.44
C ILE A 362 8.64 2.34 11.97
N SER A 363 9.57 3.01 12.66
CA SER A 363 9.56 3.08 14.13
C SER A 363 8.39 3.88 14.71
N LEU A 364 7.82 4.83 13.95
CA LEU A 364 6.61 5.55 14.36
C LEU A 364 5.39 4.62 14.49
N LYS A 365 5.32 3.55 13.69
CA LYS A 365 4.19 2.60 13.62
C LYS A 365 2.81 3.25 13.36
N SER A 366 2.78 4.53 12.98
CA SER A 366 1.56 5.27 12.65
C SER A 366 1.28 5.28 11.14
N ALA A 367 2.29 4.99 10.31
CA ALA A 367 2.22 5.11 8.87
C ALA A 367 2.58 3.79 8.17
N TYR A 368 1.92 3.53 7.04
CA TYR A 368 2.37 2.52 6.09
C TYR A 368 3.68 2.98 5.43
N VAL A 369 4.67 2.09 5.25
CA VAL A 369 5.96 2.44 4.64
C VAL A 369 6.29 1.43 3.54
N PHE A 370 6.55 1.91 2.35
CA PHE A 370 6.84 1.11 1.17
C PHE A 370 8.10 1.60 0.47
N GLN A 371 8.89 0.66 -0.03
CA GLN A 371 10.05 0.89 -0.89
C GLN A 371 10.00 -0.06 -2.09
N GLY A 372 10.05 0.48 -3.31
CA GLY A 372 9.97 -0.30 -4.54
C GLY A 372 10.20 0.51 -5.81
N GLY A 373 9.97 -0.08 -6.97
CA GLY A 373 10.17 0.56 -8.28
C GLY A 373 9.73 -0.36 -9.43
N LEU A 374 9.93 0.08 -10.68
CA LEU A 374 9.49 -0.66 -11.87
C LEU A 374 10.20 -2.01 -12.07
N GLY A 375 11.36 -2.22 -11.43
CA GLY A 375 12.09 -3.49 -11.47
C GLY A 375 11.38 -4.67 -10.80
N GLU A 376 10.30 -4.43 -10.03
CA GLU A 376 9.36 -5.46 -9.53
C GLU A 376 7.93 -4.93 -9.56
N ILE A 377 7.26 -5.13 -10.70
CA ILE A 377 5.93 -4.55 -10.98
C ILE A 377 4.87 -5.06 -10.00
N ASP A 378 4.88 -6.34 -9.65
CA ASP A 378 3.87 -6.92 -8.77
C ASP A 378 4.00 -6.37 -7.34
N HIS A 379 5.24 -6.28 -6.82
CA HIS A 379 5.51 -5.64 -5.53
C HIS A 379 5.12 -4.15 -5.53
N LEU A 380 5.38 -3.43 -6.65
CA LEU A 380 4.96 -2.05 -6.82
C LEU A 380 3.42 -1.92 -6.79
N PHE A 381 2.72 -2.75 -7.55
CA PHE A 381 1.26 -2.75 -7.62
C PHE A 381 0.63 -3.04 -6.26
N ASP A 382 1.00 -4.17 -5.63
CA ASP A 382 0.45 -4.59 -4.35
C ASP A 382 0.74 -3.57 -3.25
N GLY A 383 1.97 -3.05 -3.24
CA GLY A 383 2.40 -2.07 -2.25
C GLY A 383 1.69 -0.72 -2.39
N LEU A 384 1.47 -0.24 -3.62
CA LEU A 384 0.70 0.97 -3.88
C LEU A 384 -0.77 0.78 -3.52
N MET A 385 -1.38 -0.32 -3.95
CA MET A 385 -2.77 -0.64 -3.64
C MET A 385 -3.01 -0.66 -2.13
N GLU A 386 -2.18 -1.40 -1.39
CA GLU A 386 -2.29 -1.49 0.07
C GLU A 386 -2.10 -0.14 0.78
N GLY A 387 -1.04 0.59 0.45
CA GLY A 387 -0.74 1.86 1.11
C GLY A 387 -1.75 2.96 0.82
N MET A 388 -2.29 3.00 -0.41
CA MET A 388 -3.31 3.97 -0.80
C MET A 388 -4.67 3.64 -0.16
N HIS A 389 -4.97 2.35 0.06
CA HIS A 389 -6.15 1.91 0.80
C HIS A 389 -6.09 2.20 2.30
N SER A 390 -4.90 2.33 2.89
CA SER A 390 -4.74 2.61 4.32
C SER A 390 -5.46 3.92 4.72
N PRO A 391 -6.22 3.97 5.83
CA PRO A 391 -6.90 5.18 6.28
C PRO A 391 -5.96 6.23 6.89
N GLY A 392 -4.75 5.83 7.25
CA GLY A 392 -3.74 6.69 7.87
C GLY A 392 -2.68 7.20 6.88
N PRO A 393 -1.60 7.82 7.39
CA PRO A 393 -0.51 8.28 6.57
C PRO A 393 0.22 7.11 5.90
N ALA A 394 0.82 7.37 4.75
CA ALA A 394 1.66 6.41 4.05
C ALA A 394 2.92 7.11 3.49
N LEU A 395 4.04 6.39 3.45
CA LEU A 395 5.27 6.79 2.79
C LEU A 395 5.62 5.77 1.71
N PHE A 396 5.72 6.23 0.48
CA PHE A 396 6.19 5.45 -0.66
C PHE A 396 7.53 6.02 -1.13
N ARG A 397 8.62 5.28 -0.93
CA ARG A 397 9.92 5.57 -1.55
C ARG A 397 10.01 4.78 -2.85
N ILE A 398 9.91 5.47 -3.97
CA ILE A 398 9.85 4.84 -5.29
C ILE A 398 11.13 5.17 -6.06
N TYR A 399 11.82 4.11 -6.50
CA TYR A 399 12.97 4.24 -7.38
C TYR A 399 12.54 4.81 -8.73
N ILE A 400 13.25 5.83 -9.19
CA ILE A 400 13.10 6.42 -10.52
C ILE A 400 14.47 6.48 -11.20
N LYS A 401 14.67 5.73 -12.28
CA LYS A 401 15.90 5.84 -13.07
C LYS A 401 15.89 7.12 -13.91
N LYS A 402 17.04 7.79 -13.92
CA LYS A 402 17.29 8.98 -14.74
C LYS A 402 17.97 8.56 -16.05
N GLU A 403 17.36 8.90 -17.18
CA GLU A 403 17.77 8.37 -18.49
C GLU A 403 19.10 8.95 -18.99
N LEU A 404 19.41 10.20 -18.67
CA LEU A 404 20.60 10.91 -19.16
C LEU A 404 21.88 10.56 -18.40
N ASP A 405 21.77 9.99 -17.21
CA ASP A 405 22.91 9.80 -16.31
C ASP A 405 23.44 8.36 -16.39
N GLN A 406 23.08 7.60 -17.43
CA GLN A 406 23.48 6.20 -17.62
C GLN A 406 24.76 6.08 -18.45
N HIS A 407 25.77 5.38 -17.91
CA HIS A 407 26.99 4.99 -18.62
C HIS A 407 27.21 3.49 -18.49
N ASN A 408 28.03 2.89 -19.36
CA ASN A 408 28.39 1.47 -19.28
C ASN A 408 27.16 0.52 -19.16
N ILE A 409 26.09 0.81 -19.92
CA ILE A 409 24.86 0.02 -19.89
C ILE A 409 25.19 -1.45 -20.15
N MET A 410 24.88 -2.29 -19.17
CA MET A 410 25.20 -3.72 -19.25
C MET A 410 24.24 -4.40 -20.22
N ALA A 411 24.79 -5.03 -21.26
CA ALA A 411 23.98 -5.70 -22.27
C ALA A 411 23.04 -6.75 -21.65
N GLY A 412 21.75 -6.67 -21.97
CA GLY A 412 20.74 -7.61 -21.51
C GLY A 412 20.33 -7.48 -20.04
N LYS A 413 20.80 -6.46 -19.31
CA LYS A 413 20.35 -6.19 -17.94
C LYS A 413 19.27 -5.13 -17.90
N ASP A 414 18.22 -5.42 -17.13
CA ASP A 414 17.28 -4.41 -16.69
C ASP A 414 17.91 -3.58 -15.55
N LEU A 415 18.14 -2.30 -15.83
CA LEU A 415 18.75 -1.37 -14.87
C LEU A 415 17.83 -1.08 -13.67
N ASP A 416 16.52 -1.13 -13.85
CA ASP A 416 15.56 -0.93 -12.75
C ASP A 416 15.65 -2.09 -11.78
N ARG A 417 15.73 -3.32 -12.32
CA ARG A 417 15.95 -4.52 -11.51
C ARG A 417 17.32 -4.51 -10.84
N LEU A 418 18.37 -4.09 -11.55
CA LEU A 418 19.74 -4.04 -11.04
C LEU A 418 19.85 -3.19 -9.76
N ALA A 419 19.18 -2.04 -9.70
CA ALA A 419 19.18 -1.18 -8.51
C ALA A 419 18.65 -1.89 -7.26
N LEU A 420 17.63 -2.76 -7.43
CA LEU A 420 17.01 -3.52 -6.36
C LEU A 420 17.91 -4.67 -5.90
N ASP A 421 18.42 -5.47 -6.85
CA ASP A 421 19.21 -6.67 -6.58
C ASP A 421 20.60 -6.34 -5.98
N CYS A 422 21.19 -5.21 -6.37
CA CYS A 422 22.44 -4.70 -5.81
C CYS A 422 22.30 -4.04 -4.43
N ARG A 423 21.11 -4.09 -3.82
CA ARG A 423 20.79 -3.45 -2.52
C ARG A 423 20.97 -1.93 -2.52
N ALA A 424 20.88 -1.26 -3.68
CA ALA A 424 20.84 0.19 -3.74
C ALA A 424 19.51 0.72 -3.18
N LEU A 425 18.41 0.03 -3.50
CA LEU A 425 17.09 0.26 -2.94
C LEU A 425 16.41 -1.09 -2.69
N PRO A 426 16.70 -1.80 -1.57
CA PRO A 426 16.07 -3.09 -1.29
C PRO A 426 14.55 -2.94 -1.12
N LEU A 427 13.78 -3.94 -1.56
CA LEU A 427 12.32 -3.87 -1.50
C LEU A 427 11.82 -4.00 -0.06
N LEU A 428 10.86 -3.16 0.31
CA LEU A 428 10.26 -3.13 1.65
C LEU A 428 8.76 -2.89 1.55
N ASN A 429 7.97 -3.67 2.27
CA ASN A 429 6.58 -3.36 2.60
C ASN A 429 6.41 -3.47 4.11
N PHE A 430 6.09 -2.35 4.75
CA PHE A 430 5.74 -2.27 6.16
C PHE A 430 4.31 -1.76 6.31
N ASN A 431 3.46 -2.57 6.92
CA ASN A 431 2.10 -2.17 7.28
C ASN A 431 1.90 -2.29 8.81
N PRO A 432 1.72 -1.17 9.53
CA PRO A 432 1.54 -1.20 10.99
C PRO A 432 0.24 -1.88 11.44
N ASP A 433 -0.75 -2.00 10.56
CA ASP A 433 -2.03 -2.66 10.86
C ASP A 433 -1.93 -4.20 10.75
N ARG A 434 -0.87 -4.73 10.13
CA ARG A 434 -0.60 -6.18 10.07
C ARG A 434 0.01 -6.66 11.39
N LYS A 435 -0.65 -7.61 12.06
CA LYS A 435 -0.18 -8.31 13.29
C LYS A 435 0.32 -7.33 14.37
N LYS A 436 -0.63 -6.75 15.12
CA LYS A 436 -0.50 -5.63 16.08
C LYS A 436 0.61 -5.70 17.16
N ASP A 437 1.37 -6.79 17.28
CA ASP A 437 2.25 -7.01 18.44
C ASP A 437 3.76 -6.92 18.13
N PHE A 438 4.23 -7.16 16.89
CA PHE A 438 5.69 -7.20 16.60
C PHE A 438 6.07 -6.75 15.18
N LEU A 439 7.22 -6.07 15.04
CA LEU A 439 7.78 -5.62 13.75
C LEU A 439 7.98 -6.76 12.75
N ARG A 440 8.35 -7.96 13.23
CA ARG A 440 8.47 -9.18 12.41
C ARG A 440 7.19 -9.50 11.62
N GLY A 441 6.03 -9.21 12.17
CA GLY A 441 4.74 -9.48 11.53
C GLY A 441 4.27 -8.39 10.57
N ALA A 442 4.91 -7.21 10.64
CA ALA A 442 4.54 -6.02 9.89
C ALA A 442 5.50 -5.73 8.71
N ILE A 443 6.75 -6.22 8.76
CA ILE A 443 7.79 -6.01 7.74
C ILE A 443 7.92 -7.24 6.81
N HIS A 444 7.61 -7.04 5.54
CA HIS A 444 7.78 -8.00 4.46
C HIS A 444 8.92 -7.58 3.52
N LEU A 445 9.76 -8.56 3.17
CA LEU A 445 10.96 -8.43 2.33
C LEU A 445 11.01 -9.49 1.22
N GLU A 446 9.95 -10.28 1.05
CA GLU A 446 9.86 -11.46 0.19
C GLU A 446 10.07 -11.18 -1.29
N ALA A 447 9.78 -9.95 -1.74
CA ALA A 447 9.98 -9.55 -3.13
C ALA A 447 11.47 -9.43 -3.51
N ASN A 448 12.39 -9.38 -2.54
CA ASN A 448 13.82 -9.34 -2.84
C ASN A 448 14.36 -10.72 -3.24
N GLN A 449 15.29 -10.77 -4.19
CA GLN A 449 16.05 -12.01 -4.42
C GLN A 449 17.03 -12.30 -3.28
N HIS A 450 17.30 -13.59 -3.09
CA HIS A 450 18.21 -14.12 -2.05
C HIS A 450 18.01 -13.42 -0.69
N VAL A 451 16.77 -13.36 -0.20
CA VAL A 451 16.37 -12.60 1.01
C VAL A 451 17.22 -12.93 2.24
N GLN A 452 17.78 -14.14 2.34
CA GLN A 452 18.58 -14.54 3.50
C GLN A 452 20.06 -14.19 3.36
N GLU A 453 20.50 -13.73 2.19
CA GLU A 453 21.90 -13.47 1.87
C GLU A 453 22.20 -11.97 1.85
N ASP A 454 23.47 -11.62 2.03
CA ASP A 454 23.93 -10.23 1.96
C ASP A 454 23.76 -9.66 0.54
N TRP A 455 24.06 -10.47 -0.48
CA TRP A 455 24.11 -10.07 -1.89
C TRP A 455 23.31 -11.04 -2.75
N VAL A 456 22.85 -10.55 -3.91
CA VAL A 456 22.28 -11.42 -4.94
C VAL A 456 23.44 -12.04 -5.73
N VAL A 457 23.49 -13.37 -5.77
CA VAL A 457 24.51 -14.11 -6.54
C VAL A 457 23.98 -14.46 -7.92
N GLU A 458 24.67 -13.99 -8.95
CA GLU A 458 24.39 -14.36 -10.33
C GLU A 458 25.45 -15.31 -10.88
N LYS A 459 25.03 -16.17 -11.81
CA LYS A 459 25.92 -17.09 -12.52
C LYS A 459 26.46 -16.42 -13.78
N MET A 460 27.69 -15.94 -13.71
CA MET A 460 28.41 -15.36 -14.84
C MET A 460 29.13 -16.46 -15.62
N LYS A 461 28.75 -16.68 -16.88
CA LYS A 461 29.47 -17.60 -17.76
C LYS A 461 30.78 -16.96 -18.20
N LEU A 462 31.88 -17.63 -17.90
CA LEU A 462 33.21 -17.18 -18.28
C LEU A 462 33.54 -17.63 -19.71
N PRO A 463 34.46 -16.92 -20.39
CA PRO A 463 34.97 -17.32 -21.71
C PRO A 463 35.60 -18.71 -21.74
N SER A 464 36.13 -19.18 -20.60
CA SER A 464 36.68 -20.54 -20.45
C SER A 464 35.62 -21.64 -20.50
N GLY A 465 34.33 -21.29 -20.42
CA GLY A 465 33.21 -22.22 -20.24
C GLY A 465 32.87 -22.50 -18.77
N ASP A 466 33.69 -22.03 -17.83
CA ASP A 466 33.40 -22.12 -16.40
C ASP A 466 32.30 -21.12 -16.00
N VAL A 467 31.65 -21.36 -14.86
CA VAL A 467 30.64 -20.46 -14.30
C VAL A 467 31.18 -19.87 -13.01
N LEU A 468 31.19 -18.53 -12.92
CA LEU A 468 31.53 -17.78 -11.73
C LEU A 468 30.26 -17.34 -11.01
N ASP A 469 30.14 -17.71 -9.74
CA ASP A 469 29.12 -17.17 -8.83
C ASP A 469 29.54 -15.76 -8.41
N TYR A 470 28.94 -14.74 -9.03
CA TYR A 470 29.25 -13.33 -8.83
C TYR A 470 28.21 -12.67 -7.92
N ALA A 471 28.65 -12.28 -6.72
CA ALA A 471 27.82 -11.53 -5.77
C ALA A 471 27.77 -10.05 -6.16
N GLN A 472 26.62 -9.63 -6.67
CA GLN A 472 26.38 -8.25 -7.08
C GLN A 472 26.17 -7.34 -5.87
N SER A 473 26.80 -6.18 -5.91
CA SER A 473 26.83 -5.20 -4.83
C SER A 473 26.40 -3.82 -5.32
N TRP A 474 26.24 -2.87 -4.39
CA TRP A 474 25.92 -1.49 -4.75
C TRP A 474 26.88 -0.88 -5.79
N ALA A 475 28.17 -1.22 -5.71
CA ALA A 475 29.18 -0.80 -6.68
C ALA A 475 28.83 -1.21 -8.11
N ASP A 476 28.08 -2.30 -8.30
CA ASP A 476 27.68 -2.75 -9.61
C ASP A 476 26.62 -1.86 -10.26
N TRP A 477 25.69 -1.34 -9.46
CA TRP A 477 24.74 -0.32 -9.89
C TRP A 477 25.45 1.03 -10.10
N ALA A 478 26.37 1.41 -9.20
CA ALA A 478 27.12 2.67 -9.34
C ALA A 478 27.96 2.72 -10.62
N PHE A 479 28.49 1.58 -11.08
CA PHE A 479 29.23 1.49 -12.34
C PHE A 479 28.42 1.91 -13.57
N THR A 480 27.08 1.82 -13.49
CA THR A 480 26.21 2.22 -14.59
C THR A 480 25.79 3.69 -14.54
N GLN A 481 26.24 4.44 -13.53
CA GLN A 481 25.88 5.84 -13.32
C GLN A 481 27.02 6.78 -13.74
N GLU A 482 26.68 7.88 -14.41
CA GLU A 482 27.63 8.89 -14.91
C GLU A 482 28.45 9.50 -13.78
N GLU A 483 27.77 9.88 -12.69
CA GLU A 483 28.34 10.60 -11.54
C GLU A 483 29.48 9.80 -10.87
N TRP A 484 29.42 8.47 -10.97
CA TRP A 484 30.38 7.56 -10.34
C TRP A 484 31.48 7.09 -11.28
N LYS A 485 31.45 7.47 -12.56
CA LYS A 485 32.37 6.97 -13.60
C LYS A 485 33.85 7.15 -13.26
N SER A 486 34.22 8.29 -12.67
CA SER A 486 35.60 8.60 -12.25
C SER A 486 36.10 7.74 -11.08
N HIS A 487 35.20 7.06 -10.39
CA HIS A 487 35.49 6.20 -9.23
C HIS A 487 35.79 4.75 -9.63
N PHE A 488 35.80 4.45 -10.93
CA PHE A 488 36.16 3.15 -11.49
C PHE A 488 37.36 3.28 -12.42
N GLN A 489 38.41 2.48 -12.20
CA GLN A 489 39.59 2.46 -13.06
C GLN A 489 39.87 1.05 -13.55
N LEU A 490 40.07 0.89 -14.85
CA LEU A 490 40.42 -0.40 -15.45
C LEU A 490 41.78 -0.85 -14.95
N ILE A 491 41.85 -2.06 -14.38
CA ILE A 491 43.09 -2.70 -13.97
C ILE A 491 43.63 -3.49 -15.17
N THR A 492 44.89 -3.21 -15.53
CA THR A 492 45.60 -3.92 -16.61
C THR A 492 46.70 -4.85 -16.11
N GLU A 493 47.11 -4.71 -14.84
CA GLU A 493 48.18 -5.51 -14.23
C GLU A 493 47.64 -6.54 -13.24
N VAL A 494 48.32 -7.68 -13.14
CA VAL A 494 47.98 -8.71 -12.15
C VAL A 494 48.41 -8.23 -10.77
N GLY A 495 47.44 -7.93 -9.91
CA GLY A 495 47.64 -7.48 -8.53
C GLY A 495 46.86 -8.32 -7.51
N ASN A 496 47.04 -8.01 -6.22
CA ASN A 496 46.24 -8.60 -5.14
C ASN A 496 44.91 -7.85 -5.03
N TRP A 497 43.83 -8.44 -5.52
CA TRP A 497 42.49 -7.86 -5.55
C TRP A 497 41.45 -8.82 -4.99
N ASP A 498 40.34 -8.26 -4.52
CA ASP A 498 39.13 -9.00 -4.14
C ASP A 498 37.89 -8.29 -4.66
N LEU A 499 36.82 -9.05 -4.91
CA LEU A 499 35.51 -8.49 -5.19
C LEU A 499 35.09 -7.54 -4.06
N VAL A 500 34.58 -6.35 -4.41
CA VAL A 500 34.14 -5.37 -3.42
C VAL A 500 33.10 -5.96 -2.45
N SER A 501 32.23 -6.85 -2.93
CA SER A 501 31.24 -7.58 -2.12
C SER A 501 31.85 -8.47 -1.04
N LEU A 502 33.05 -9.01 -1.26
CA LEU A 502 33.81 -9.82 -0.29
C LEU A 502 34.77 -8.96 0.54
N TYR A 503 35.39 -7.95 -0.08
CA TYR A 503 36.33 -7.03 0.55
C TYR A 503 35.72 -6.34 1.77
N ILE A 504 34.46 -5.88 1.67
CA ILE A 504 33.78 -5.20 2.78
C ILE A 504 33.39 -6.13 3.94
N LEU A 505 33.50 -7.44 3.77
CA LEU A 505 33.28 -8.42 4.85
C LEU A 505 34.57 -8.71 5.64
N LYS A 506 35.72 -8.28 5.12
CA LYS A 506 37.03 -8.46 5.78
C LYS A 506 37.24 -7.48 6.93
N ASN A 507 38.08 -7.85 7.88
CA ASN A 507 38.53 -6.93 8.92
C ASN A 507 39.45 -5.85 8.34
N LYS A 508 39.58 -4.70 9.02
CA LYS A 508 40.36 -3.56 8.53
C LYS A 508 41.82 -3.90 8.17
N ALA A 509 42.47 -4.74 8.95
CA ALA A 509 43.87 -5.16 8.71
C ALA A 509 44.03 -5.95 7.40
N ASP A 510 43.06 -6.80 7.07
CA ASP A 510 43.09 -7.66 5.88
C ASP A 510 42.80 -6.88 4.58
N ARG A 511 42.35 -5.63 4.70
CA ARG A 511 42.01 -4.75 3.57
C ARG A 511 43.19 -3.92 3.06
N GLU A 512 44.19 -3.65 3.90
CA GLU A 512 45.25 -2.66 3.59
C GLU A 512 46.08 -3.01 2.33
N ALA A 513 46.22 -4.29 2.01
CA ALA A 513 47.01 -4.77 0.88
C ALA A 513 46.16 -5.32 -0.29
N VAL A 514 44.84 -5.10 -0.27
CA VAL A 514 43.89 -5.66 -1.25
C VAL A 514 43.18 -4.54 -1.99
N THR A 515 43.21 -4.58 -3.32
CA THR A 515 42.43 -3.66 -4.16
C THR A 515 41.00 -4.17 -4.32
N PRO A 516 39.97 -3.42 -3.92
CA PRO A 516 38.58 -3.81 -4.15
C PRO A 516 38.21 -3.62 -5.63
N VAL A 517 37.56 -4.63 -6.22
CA VAL A 517 37.22 -4.62 -7.66
C VAL A 517 35.79 -5.08 -7.94
N ILE A 518 35.29 -4.69 -9.11
CA ILE A 518 34.13 -5.30 -9.78
C ILE A 518 34.57 -5.94 -11.09
N ILE A 519 33.82 -6.93 -11.58
CA ILE A 519 34.12 -7.67 -12.81
C ILE A 519 33.07 -7.38 -13.87
N ARG A 520 33.49 -7.12 -15.11
CA ARG A 520 32.61 -6.96 -16.27
C ARG A 520 33.05 -7.87 -17.40
N LEU A 521 32.07 -8.39 -18.13
CA LEU A 521 32.28 -9.04 -19.41
C LEU A 521 32.22 -7.97 -20.51
N ASP A 522 33.27 -7.90 -21.32
CA ASP A 522 33.26 -7.14 -22.57
C ASP A 522 33.52 -8.12 -23.73
N GLY A 523 32.44 -8.53 -24.40
CA GLY A 523 32.47 -9.65 -25.33
C GLY A 523 32.91 -10.95 -24.64
N GLU A 524 34.06 -11.48 -25.04
CA GLU A 524 34.67 -12.70 -24.46
C GLU A 524 35.83 -12.37 -23.50
N GLU A 525 36.01 -11.12 -23.07
CA GLU A 525 37.08 -10.74 -22.15
C GLU A 525 36.54 -10.29 -20.78
N LEU A 526 37.20 -10.74 -19.71
CA LEU A 526 36.94 -10.25 -18.36
C LEU A 526 37.75 -8.99 -18.10
N LYS A 527 37.04 -7.92 -17.74
CA LYS A 527 37.62 -6.65 -17.32
C LYS A 527 37.39 -6.43 -15.82
N TYR A 528 38.44 -5.99 -15.16
CA TYR A 528 38.46 -5.72 -13.72
C TYR A 528 38.55 -4.23 -13.50
N TYR A 529 37.66 -3.66 -12.71
CA TYR A 529 37.67 -2.24 -12.38
C TYR A 529 37.93 -2.07 -10.89
N SER A 530 39.01 -1.38 -10.52
CA SER A 530 39.21 -0.94 -9.14
C SER A 530 38.16 0.10 -8.78
N VAL A 531 37.77 0.11 -7.50
CA VAL A 531 36.78 1.05 -6.98
C VAL A 531 37.39 2.01 -5.97
N SER A 532 36.91 3.25 -5.94
CA SER A 532 37.33 4.24 -4.95
C SER A 532 36.85 3.92 -3.54
N ARG A 533 37.39 4.65 -2.54
CA ARG A 533 36.97 4.52 -1.14
C ARG A 533 35.51 4.90 -0.91
N GLU A 534 35.02 5.89 -1.65
CA GLU A 534 33.63 6.36 -1.61
C GLU A 534 32.68 5.25 -2.05
N VAL A 535 32.99 4.54 -3.14
CA VAL A 535 32.18 3.39 -3.61
C VAL A 535 32.16 2.27 -2.58
N VAL A 536 33.31 1.95 -1.97
CA VAL A 536 33.38 0.99 -0.86
C VAL A 536 32.48 1.44 0.30
N ARG A 537 32.57 2.72 0.68
CA ARG A 537 31.82 3.27 1.81
C ARG A 537 30.31 3.21 1.60
N VAL A 538 29.82 3.57 0.41
CA VAL A 538 28.40 3.48 0.09
C VAL A 538 27.94 2.02 0.04
N THR A 539 28.77 1.12 -0.48
CA THR A 539 28.47 -0.32 -0.48
C THR A 539 28.31 -0.88 0.95
N GLU A 540 29.13 -0.43 1.90
CA GLU A 540 28.95 -0.75 3.32
C GLU A 540 27.61 -0.23 3.86
N ILE A 541 27.27 1.03 3.58
CA ILE A 541 26.00 1.65 4.03
C ILE A 541 24.78 0.89 3.49
N SER A 542 24.80 0.52 2.20
CA SER A 542 23.76 -0.28 1.57
C SER A 542 23.60 -1.65 2.23
N LEU A 543 24.72 -2.33 2.53
CA LEU A 543 24.69 -3.63 3.19
C LEU A 543 24.18 -3.53 4.63
N ASP A 544 24.62 -2.53 5.39
CA ASP A 544 24.19 -2.30 6.76
C ASP A 544 22.68 -2.02 6.82
N TYR A 545 22.15 -1.23 5.89
CA TYR A 545 20.70 -1.01 5.77
C TYR A 545 19.96 -2.32 5.49
N TRP A 546 20.42 -3.12 4.53
CA TRP A 546 19.82 -4.41 4.21
C TRP A 546 19.84 -5.39 5.39
N ARG A 547 20.96 -5.48 6.12
CA ARG A 547 21.07 -6.28 7.34
C ARG A 547 20.12 -5.80 8.43
N THR A 548 19.99 -4.49 8.61
CA THR A 548 19.07 -3.89 9.59
C THR A 548 17.61 -4.24 9.26
N LEU A 549 17.19 -4.12 7.99
CA LEU A 549 15.85 -4.52 7.56
C LEU A 549 15.59 -6.01 7.83
N ARG A 550 16.56 -6.88 7.51
CA ARG A 550 16.44 -8.32 7.81
C ARG A 550 16.35 -8.58 9.31
N GLU A 551 17.13 -7.91 10.14
CA GLU A 551 17.08 -8.02 11.60
C GLU A 551 15.71 -7.59 12.14
N MET A 552 15.23 -6.39 11.77
CA MET A 552 13.91 -5.87 12.19
C MET A 552 12.75 -6.78 11.77
N SER A 553 12.90 -7.43 10.62
CA SER A 553 11.92 -8.38 10.11
C SER A 553 12.03 -9.78 10.71
N GLY A 554 13.02 -10.01 11.59
CA GLY A 554 13.28 -11.31 12.22
C GLY A 554 13.80 -12.38 11.25
N ARG A 555 14.57 -11.97 10.23
CA ARG A 555 15.22 -12.85 9.24
C ARG A 555 16.73 -12.98 9.44
N LEU A 556 17.38 -11.99 10.04
CA LEU A 556 18.79 -12.10 10.44
C LEU A 556 18.86 -12.72 11.85
N TYR A 557 19.42 -13.92 11.97
CA TYR A 557 19.42 -14.72 13.21
C TYR A 557 20.83 -14.89 13.81
N GLU A 558 21.40 -13.86 14.45
CA GLU A 558 22.47 -14.10 15.43
C GLU A 558 21.91 -14.32 16.85
N TYR A 559 20.85 -13.57 17.20
CA TYR A 559 20.34 -13.52 18.57
C TYR A 559 19.48 -14.74 18.99
N PRO A 560 18.58 -15.28 18.15
CA PRO A 560 17.74 -16.40 18.58
C PRO A 560 18.47 -17.73 18.67
N GLN A 561 19.60 -17.93 17.97
CA GLN A 561 20.39 -19.16 18.12
C GLN A 561 21.11 -19.22 19.48
N ARG A 562 21.67 -18.09 19.94
CA ARG A 562 22.23 -17.98 21.30
C ARG A 562 21.16 -18.14 22.37
N LEU A 563 20.02 -17.48 22.20
CA LEU A 563 18.89 -17.60 23.12
C LEU A 563 18.30 -19.03 23.11
N GLN A 564 18.19 -19.66 21.93
CA GLN A 564 17.72 -21.04 21.80
C GLN A 564 18.70 -22.02 22.43
N ALA A 565 20.01 -21.83 22.22
CA ALA A 565 21.03 -22.63 22.89
C ALA A 565 21.03 -22.43 24.42
N GLU A 566 20.81 -21.21 24.91
CA GLU A 566 20.66 -20.91 26.34
C GLU A 566 19.40 -21.52 26.94
N VAL A 567 18.25 -21.40 26.26
CA VAL A 567 16.97 -21.99 26.66
C VAL A 567 17.04 -23.51 26.61
N GLU A 568 17.63 -24.11 25.57
CA GLU A 568 17.86 -25.56 25.50
C GLU A 568 18.76 -26.04 26.64
N LYS A 569 19.81 -25.28 26.98
CA LYS A 569 20.68 -25.56 28.12
C LYS A 569 19.95 -25.45 29.46
N GLU A 570 19.11 -24.43 29.63
CA GLU A 570 18.30 -24.23 30.84
C GLU A 570 17.21 -25.31 31.00
N ILE A 571 16.54 -25.68 29.90
CA ILE A 571 15.56 -26.77 29.85
C ILE A 571 16.24 -28.09 30.17
N LYS A 572 17.39 -28.39 29.54
CA LYS A 572 18.16 -29.61 29.80
C LYS A 572 18.59 -29.70 31.26
N HIS A 573 19.08 -28.60 31.83
CA HIS A 573 19.42 -28.53 33.25
C HIS A 573 18.20 -28.77 34.17
N LYS A 574 17.02 -28.20 33.85
CA LYS A 574 15.78 -28.45 34.59
C LYS A 574 15.30 -29.91 34.47
N TYR A 575 15.47 -30.54 33.31
CA TYR A 575 15.13 -31.95 33.10
C TYR A 575 16.07 -32.89 33.83
N GLU A 576 17.39 -32.66 33.78
CA GLU A 576 18.41 -33.43 34.52
C GLU A 576 18.14 -33.35 36.03
N LYS A 577 17.86 -32.16 36.55
CA LYS A 577 17.51 -31.98 37.97
C LYS A 577 16.23 -32.75 38.35
N LYS A 578 15.20 -32.72 37.50
CA LYS A 578 13.96 -33.49 37.74
C LYS A 578 14.19 -35.01 37.69
N LEU A 579 15.06 -35.48 36.79
CA LEU A 579 15.44 -36.89 36.70
C LEU A 579 16.19 -37.34 37.96
N ASP A 580 17.14 -36.54 38.44
CA ASP A 580 17.86 -36.82 39.68
C ASP A 580 16.93 -36.81 40.90
N ASP A 581 16.03 -35.82 40.99
CA ASP A 581 15.04 -35.74 42.07
C ASP A 581 14.10 -36.97 42.06
N GLN A 582 13.66 -37.42 40.88
CA GLN A 582 12.85 -38.63 40.73
C GLN A 582 13.61 -39.91 41.04
N ALA A 583 14.89 -40.02 40.62
CA ALA A 583 15.73 -41.15 40.94
C ALA A 583 15.96 -41.26 42.46
N ASN A 584 16.22 -40.13 43.12
CA ASN A 584 16.38 -40.05 44.57
C ASN A 584 15.09 -40.43 45.32
N ASP A 585 13.92 -39.93 44.87
CA ASP A 585 12.62 -40.34 45.44
C ASP A 585 12.35 -41.84 45.24
N PHE A 586 12.67 -42.38 44.05
CA PHE A 586 12.52 -43.80 43.76
C PHE A 586 13.43 -44.66 44.65
N HIS A 587 14.71 -44.28 44.80
CA HIS A 587 15.66 -44.96 45.68
C HIS A 587 15.23 -44.90 47.16
N ALA A 588 14.70 -43.75 47.61
CA ALA A 588 14.16 -43.61 48.96
C ALA A 588 12.97 -44.56 49.19
N ARG A 589 12.01 -44.63 48.25
CA ARG A 589 10.88 -45.55 48.33
C ARG A 589 11.30 -47.02 48.30
N LEU A 590 12.32 -47.35 47.51
CA LEU A 590 12.85 -48.72 47.41
C LEU A 590 13.49 -49.15 48.73
N HIS A 591 14.28 -48.29 49.36
CA HIS A 591 14.82 -48.53 50.70
C HIS A 591 13.75 -48.62 51.79
N GLU A 592 12.70 -47.80 51.71
CA GLU A 592 11.53 -47.89 52.60
C GLU A 592 10.85 -49.27 52.47
N GLN A 593 10.62 -49.71 51.23
CA GLN A 593 10.02 -51.01 50.93
C GLN A 593 10.90 -52.19 51.37
N GLU A 594 12.21 -52.11 51.17
CA GLU A 594 13.16 -53.11 51.66
C GLU A 594 13.12 -53.24 53.18
N LYS A 595 13.08 -52.11 53.91
CA LYS A 595 12.92 -52.11 55.37
C LYS A 595 11.62 -52.77 55.81
N ILE A 596 10.50 -52.40 55.17
CA ILE A 596 9.19 -53.00 55.44
C ILE A 596 9.19 -54.50 55.15
N HIS A 597 9.81 -54.92 54.04
CA HIS A 597 9.89 -56.33 53.65
C HIS A 597 10.76 -57.14 54.62
N MET A 598 11.93 -56.61 55.01
CA MET A 598 12.80 -57.20 56.01
C MET A 598 12.13 -57.34 57.37
N GLN A 599 11.30 -56.36 57.77
CA GLN A 599 10.53 -56.41 59.00
C GLN A 599 9.46 -57.51 58.96
N LYS A 600 8.74 -57.64 57.83
CA LYS A 600 7.79 -58.74 57.60
C LYS A 600 8.46 -60.12 57.60
N ILE A 601 9.65 -60.24 57.00
CA ILE A 601 10.44 -61.49 57.05
C ILE A 601 10.82 -61.83 58.49
N LYS A 602 11.29 -60.84 59.27
CA LYS A 602 11.62 -61.03 60.70
C LYS A 602 10.40 -61.50 61.50
N GLU A 603 9.23 -60.92 61.28
CA GLU A 603 7.99 -61.33 61.94
C GLU A 603 7.55 -62.74 61.54
N SER A 604 7.61 -63.08 60.24
CA SER A 604 7.32 -64.42 59.72
C SER A 604 8.27 -65.48 60.30
N LEU A 605 9.57 -65.20 60.35
CA LEU A 605 10.57 -66.07 60.97
C LEU A 605 10.31 -66.25 62.46
N LYS A 606 9.97 -65.16 63.18
CA LYS A 606 9.60 -65.22 64.60
C LYS A 606 8.35 -66.09 64.81
N GLN A 607 7.31 -65.94 63.99
CA GLN A 607 6.11 -66.76 64.04
C GLN A 607 6.41 -68.25 63.76
N ARG A 608 7.25 -68.55 62.75
CA ARG A 608 7.68 -69.93 62.43
C ARG A 608 8.52 -70.54 63.54
N LEU A 609 9.43 -69.79 64.16
CA LEU A 609 10.22 -70.25 65.30
C LEU A 609 9.35 -70.53 66.54
N VAL A 610 8.34 -69.69 66.79
CA VAL A 610 7.34 -69.93 67.85
C VAL A 610 6.47 -71.15 67.54
N ALA A 611 6.07 -71.36 66.27
CA ALA A 611 5.34 -72.55 65.86
C ALA A 611 6.19 -73.83 66.03
N LEU A 612 7.46 -73.79 65.64
CA LEU A 612 8.41 -74.90 65.83
C LEU A 612 8.68 -75.19 67.31
N SER A 613 8.76 -74.17 68.18
CA SER A 613 8.92 -74.39 69.62
C SER A 613 7.66 -74.98 70.27
N LYS A 614 6.46 -74.63 69.78
CA LYS A 614 5.19 -75.27 70.18
C LYS A 614 5.09 -76.72 69.69
N MET A 615 5.57 -77.02 68.48
CA MET A 615 5.64 -78.40 67.96
C MET A 615 6.66 -79.26 68.71
N SER A 616 7.78 -78.67 69.17
CA SER A 616 8.75 -79.32 70.05
C SER A 616 8.14 -79.66 71.42
N LYS A 617 7.37 -78.74 72.02
CA LYS A 617 6.65 -79.02 73.29
C LYS A 617 5.57 -80.09 73.16
N ASN A 618 4.88 -80.20 72.01
CA ASN A 618 3.92 -81.28 71.77
C ASN A 618 4.57 -82.65 71.47
N LYS A 619 5.88 -82.72 71.20
CA LYS A 619 6.62 -83.98 71.06
C LYS A 619 7.25 -84.50 72.36
N MET A 620 7.20 -83.74 73.45
CA MET A 620 7.64 -84.16 74.80
C MET A 620 6.46 -84.43 75.75
N GLY A 621 5.25 -84.55 75.21
CA GLY A 621 4.02 -84.88 75.94
C GLY A 621 3.31 -86.13 75.40
N ASN A 622 4.10 -87.16 75.06
CA ASN A 622 3.67 -88.56 74.93
C ASN A 622 4.85 -89.47 75.30
#